data_AF-F3GNR7-F1
#
_entry.id   AF-F3GNR7-F1
#
_cell.length_a   1.000
_cell.length_b   1.000
_cell.length_c   1.000
_cell.angle_alpha   90.00
_cell.angle_beta   90.00
_cell.angle_gamma   90.00
#
_symmetry.space_group_name_H-M   'P 1'
#
loop_
_entity.id
_entity.type
_entity.pdbx_description
1 polymer ?
#
loop_
_entity_poly.entity_id
_entity_poly.type
_entity_poly.pdbx_seq_one_letter_code
_entity_poly.pdbx_strand_id
1 'polypeptide(L)'
;GLNDQPYQELKMALMSVEQLLNQAEDEYMSIDQLAFFKDRLEVKAAGLRDRLLSCQASCEIERHSDEADFASEEENRAVAAT
;
A
#
# COMPACT_ATOMS: atom_id res chain seq x y z
N GLY A 1 9.24 -31.48 17.30
CA GLY A 1 9.29 -30.28 18.15
C GLY A 1 8.62 -29.18 17.37
N LEU A 2 7.44 -28.73 17.79
CA LEU A 2 7.23 -27.70 18.81
C LEU A 2 7.79 -26.33 18.36
N ASN A 3 6.86 -25.39 18.17
CA ASN A 3 7.00 -23.95 17.95
C ASN A 3 6.96 -23.42 16.50
N ASP A 4 5.81 -23.59 15.84
CA ASP A 4 5.21 -22.46 15.10
C ASP A 4 3.76 -22.30 15.60
N GLN A 5 3.67 -21.67 16.77
CA GLN A 5 2.44 -21.33 17.49
C GLN A 5 1.68 -20.17 16.80
N PRO A 6 0.41 -19.92 17.16
CA PRO A 6 -0.71 -19.64 16.27
C PRO A 6 -0.90 -18.15 15.97
N TYR A 7 -0.27 -17.64 14.93
CA TYR A 7 -0.56 -16.27 14.47
C TYR A 7 -1.87 -16.14 13.68
N GLN A 8 -2.70 -17.18 13.64
CA GLN A 8 -4.00 -17.18 12.94
C GLN A 8 -5.21 -17.27 13.89
N GLU A 9 -5.02 -17.57 15.17
CA GLU A 9 -6.13 -17.75 16.14
C GLU A 9 -6.55 -16.46 16.86
N LEU A 10 -5.90 -15.33 16.58
CA LEU A 10 -6.26 -14.03 17.17
C LEU A 10 -6.40 -12.92 16.13
N LYS A 11 -6.79 -13.28 14.90
CA LYS A 11 -7.58 -12.34 14.11
C LYS A 11 -8.92 -12.27 14.85
N MET A 12 -9.02 -11.38 15.85
CA MET A 12 -10.25 -11.12 16.61
C MET A 12 -11.39 -11.16 15.60
N ALA A 13 -12.39 -12.00 15.83
CA ALA A 13 -13.53 -12.10 14.93
C ALA A 13 -14.13 -10.70 14.81
N LEU A 14 -13.77 -10.01 13.72
CA LEU A 14 -14.24 -8.66 13.44
C LEU A 14 -15.75 -8.75 13.35
N MET A 15 -16.45 -7.85 14.05
CA MET A 15 -17.91 -7.80 13.99
C MET A 15 -18.38 -7.78 12.54
N SER A 16 -19.53 -8.37 12.29
CA SER A 16 -20.16 -8.30 10.97
C SER A 16 -20.79 -6.92 10.73
N VAL A 17 -21.05 -6.60 9.47
CA VAL A 17 -21.81 -5.38 9.11
C VAL A 17 -23.20 -5.41 9.74
N GLU A 18 -23.83 -6.58 9.82
CA GLU A 18 -25.15 -6.73 10.43
C GLU A 18 -25.09 -6.47 11.94
N GLN A 19 -24.05 -6.93 12.63
CA GLN A 19 -23.83 -6.63 14.04
C GLN A 19 -23.62 -5.13 14.26
N LEU A 20 -22.79 -4.48 13.43
CA LEU A 20 -22.56 -3.03 13.49
C LEU A 20 -23.86 -2.22 13.32
N LEU A 21 -24.75 -2.64 12.41
CA LEU A 21 -25.99 -1.92 12.11
C LEU A 21 -27.09 -2.12 13.16
N ASN A 22 -27.01 -3.21 13.94
CA ASN A 22 -28.02 -3.56 14.94
C ASN A 22 -27.62 -3.15 16.37
N GLN A 23 -26.58 -2.31 16.54
CA GLN A 23 -26.19 -1.80 17.85
C GLN A 23 -27.09 -0.66 18.32
N ALA A 24 -27.21 -0.51 19.64
CA ALA A 24 -27.91 0.61 20.23
C ALA A 24 -27.16 1.94 19.96
N GLU A 25 -27.89 3.05 19.86
CA GLU A 25 -27.31 4.36 19.47
C GLU A 25 -26.25 4.87 20.46
N ASP A 26 -26.32 4.45 21.73
CA ASP A 26 -25.36 4.79 22.78
C ASP A 26 -24.02 4.04 22.67
N GLU A 27 -23.93 3.01 21.81
CA GLU A 27 -22.71 2.24 21.56
C GLU A 27 -21.86 2.81 20.40
N TYR A 28 -22.20 3.99 19.88
CA TYR A 28 -21.44 4.63 18.80
C TYR A 28 -19.97 4.86 19.17
N MET A 29 -19.07 4.39 18.30
CA MET A 29 -17.62 4.37 18.46
C MET A 29 -17.12 3.56 19.66
N SER A 30 -17.81 2.46 19.99
CA SER A 30 -17.28 1.44 20.90
C SER A 30 -15.98 0.80 20.37
N ILE A 31 -15.25 0.13 21.26
CA ILE A 31 -13.95 -0.51 20.92
C ILE A 31 -14.09 -1.47 19.74
N ASP A 32 -15.16 -2.25 19.71
CA ASP A 32 -15.38 -3.24 18.65
C ASP A 32 -15.72 -2.56 17.32
N GLN A 33 -16.50 -1.47 17.33
CA GLN A 33 -16.78 -0.67 16.13
C GLN A 33 -15.51 -0.02 15.59
N LEU A 34 -14.65 0.49 16.48
CA LEU A 34 -13.37 1.06 16.10
C LEU A 34 -12.46 0.02 15.46
N ALA A 35 -12.42 -1.21 15.99
CA ALA A 35 -11.69 -2.32 15.39
C ALA A 35 -12.23 -2.64 13.98
N PHE A 36 -13.56 -2.69 13.81
CA PHE A 36 -14.22 -2.87 12.51
C PHE A 36 -13.81 -1.81 11.48
N PHE A 37 -13.94 -0.54 11.84
CA PHE A 37 -13.60 0.54 10.91
C PHE A 37 -12.11 0.62 10.63
N LYS A 38 -11.25 0.31 11.62
CA LYS A 38 -9.81 0.26 11.43
C LYS A 38 -9.42 -0.78 10.38
N ASP A 39 -9.89 -2.02 10.50
CA ASP A 39 -9.62 -3.07 9.51
C ASP A 39 -10.07 -2.65 8.11
N ARG A 40 -11.28 -2.09 7.99
CA ARG A 40 -11.81 -1.66 6.70
C ARG A 40 -11.04 -0.49 6.09
N LEU A 41 -10.54 0.42 6.92
CA LEU A 41 -9.65 1.51 6.48
C LEU A 41 -8.28 0.98 6.05
N GLU A 42 -7.72 0.01 6.76
CA GLU A 42 -6.45 -0.64 6.40
C GLU A 42 -6.54 -1.35 5.05
N VAL A 43 -7.62 -2.09 4.79
CA VAL A 43 -7.89 -2.73 3.49
C VAL A 43 -8.02 -1.68 2.38
N LYS A 44 -8.78 -0.61 2.60
CA LYS A 44 -8.91 0.49 1.63
C LYS A 44 -7.57 1.17 1.36
N ALA A 45 -6.78 1.43 2.40
CA ALA A 45 -5.48 2.06 2.29
C ALA A 45 -4.49 1.18 1.51
N ALA A 46 -4.49 -0.13 1.74
CA ALA A 46 -3.71 -1.09 0.95
C ALA A 46 -4.10 -1.02 -0.54
N GLY A 47 -5.40 -1.12 -0.85
CA GLY A 47 -5.86 -1.03 -2.24
C GLY A 47 -5.54 0.31 -2.92
N LEU A 48 -5.53 1.43 -2.17
CA LEU A 48 -5.09 2.72 -2.71
C LEU A 48 -3.59 2.76 -3.01
N ARG A 49 -2.76 2.20 -2.13
CA ARG A 49 -1.31 2.09 -2.35
C ARG A 49 -0.99 1.23 -3.56
N ASP A 50 -1.68 0.10 -3.73
CA ASP A 50 -1.50 -0.78 -4.89
C ASP A 50 -1.85 -0.07 -6.20
N ARG A 51 -2.97 0.67 -6.21
CA ARG A 51 -3.37 1.50 -7.36
C ARG A 51 -2.34 2.58 -7.66
N LEU A 52 -1.81 3.24 -6.64
CA LEU A 52 -0.77 4.27 -6.80
C LEU A 52 0.48 3.68 -7.44
N LEU A 53 0.95 2.52 -6.96
CA LEU A 53 2.12 1.83 -7.51
C LEU A 53 1.90 1.42 -8.98
N SER A 54 0.72 0.90 -9.31
CA SER A 54 0.37 0.57 -10.69
C SER A 54 0.34 1.79 -11.61
N CYS A 55 -0.24 2.90 -11.15
CA CYS A 55 -0.22 4.15 -11.90
C CYS A 55 1.21 4.68 -12.05
N GLN A 56 2.03 4.62 -11.01
CA GLN A 56 3.43 5.03 -11.07
C GLN A 56 4.20 4.22 -12.10
N ALA A 57 4.08 2.89 -12.11
CA ALA A 57 4.70 2.04 -13.12
C ALA A 57 4.21 2.37 -14.55
N SER A 58 2.97 2.84 -14.70
CA SER A 58 2.44 3.28 -16.00
C SER A 58 2.92 4.67 -16.41
N CYS A 59 3.32 5.49 -15.44
CA CYS A 59 3.90 6.81 -15.63
C CYS A 59 5.43 6.78 -15.70
N GLU A 60 6.07 5.65 -15.42
CA GLU A 60 7.48 5.43 -15.73
C GLU A 60 7.63 5.48 -17.25
N ILE A 61 7.99 6.67 -17.74
CA ILE A 61 8.36 6.87 -19.13
C ILE A 61 9.66 6.10 -19.32
N GLU A 62 9.61 5.08 -20.17
CA GLU A 62 10.78 4.36 -20.63
C GLU A 62 11.73 5.38 -21.30
N ARG A 63 12.77 5.82 -20.58
CA ARG A 63 13.81 6.69 -21.14
C ARG A 63 14.63 5.84 -22.09
N HIS A 64 14.32 5.95 -23.38
CA HIS A 64 15.26 5.55 -24.42
C HIS A 64 16.30 6.67 -24.54
N SER A 65 17.59 6.34 -24.40
CA SER A 65 18.66 7.28 -24.73
C SER A 65 18.48 7.70 -26.18
N ASP A 66 18.26 8.99 -26.41
CA ASP A 66 18.23 9.54 -27.75
C ASP A 66 19.64 10.02 -28.17
N GLU A 67 19.76 10.47 -29.42
CA GLU A 67 21.02 10.98 -29.96
C GLU A 67 21.58 12.17 -29.14
N ALA A 68 20.70 12.93 -28.47
CA ALA A 68 21.10 14.06 -27.64
C ALA A 68 21.68 13.62 -26.28
N ASP A 69 21.11 12.57 -25.67
CA ASP A 69 21.69 11.90 -24.50
C ASP A 69 23.09 11.34 -24.86
N PHE A 70 23.26 10.71 -26.03
CA PHE A 70 24.58 10.21 -26.48
C PHE A 70 25.62 11.32 -26.69
N ALA A 71 25.25 12.42 -27.36
CA ALA A 71 26.15 13.55 -27.56
C ALA A 71 26.61 14.18 -26.24
N SER A 72 25.70 14.31 -25.27
CA SER A 72 26.00 14.84 -23.94
C SER A 72 26.91 13.91 -23.12
N GLU A 73 26.70 12.59 -23.22
CA GLU A 73 27.55 11.59 -22.57
C GLU A 73 28.97 11.55 -23.17
N GLU A 74 29.09 11.68 -24.50
CA GLU A 74 30.39 11.70 -25.18
C GLU A 74 31.16 12.99 -24.88
N GLU A 75 30.49 14.15 -24.81
CA GLU A 75 31.12 15.39 -24.35
C GLU A 75 31.64 15.25 -22.92
N ASN A 76 30.81 14.73 -22.00
CA ASN A 76 31.23 14.51 -20.61
C ASN A 76 32.41 13.54 -20.50
N ARG A 77 32.45 12.49 -21.33
CA ARG A 77 33.57 11.55 -21.39
C ARG A 77 34.84 12.20 -21.91
N ALA A 78 34.72 13.04 -22.95
CA ALA A 78 35.85 13.79 -23.50
C ALA A 78 36.43 14.77 -22.48
N VAL A 79 35.58 15.46 -21.71
CA VAL A 79 36.00 16.37 -20.62
C VAL A 79 36.65 15.61 -19.45
N ALA A 80 36.15 14.43 -19.10
CA ALA A 80 36.73 13.63 -18.01
C ALA A 80 38.09 12.99 -18.37
N ALA A 81 38.42 12.93 -19.65
CA ALA A 81 39.68 12.37 -20.17
C ALA A 81 40.83 13.39 -20.30
N THR A 82 40.58 14.67 -19.98
CA THR A 82 41.56 15.77 -19.96
C THR A 82 41.95 16.17 -18.55
#